data_AF-A0A947J0Y0-F1
#
_entry.id   AF-A0A947J0Y0-F1
#
_cell.length_a   1.000
_cell.length_b   1.000
_cell.length_c   1.000
_cell.angle_alpha   90.00
_cell.angle_beta   90.00
_cell.angle_gamma   90.00
#
_symmetry.space_group_name_H-M   'P 1'
#
loop_
_entity.id
_entity.type
_entity.pdbx_description
1 polymer ?
#
loop_
_entity_poly.entity_id
_entity_poly.type
_entity_poly.pdbx_seq_one_letter_code
_entity_poly.pdbx_strand_id
1 'polypeptide(L)'
;NLIMVLHKVQEEYGFVPRNVAFELTNLLNVPLAKIYGVITFYHFFKLKKPGKNQIAVCLGTACYLKGGDDLIKELENHLGVGLNCTSEDGKFSIEAVRCLGCCGLAPVMTINGKVFANVQKTELPKILKTYEQL
;
A
#
# COMPACT_ATOMS: atom_id res chain seq x y z
N ASN A 1 -20.15 9.02 -9.57
CA ASN A 1 -19.95 7.68 -10.18
C ASN A 1 -18.50 7.35 -10.54
N LEU A 2 -17.67 8.29 -10.99
CA LEU A 2 -16.26 8.02 -11.35
C LEU A 2 -15.46 7.31 -10.26
N ILE A 3 -15.58 7.76 -9.00
CA ILE A 3 -14.87 7.16 -7.85
C ILE A 3 -15.24 5.67 -7.68
N MET A 4 -16.52 5.32 -7.76
CA MET A 4 -16.98 3.92 -7.63
C MET A 4 -16.42 3.02 -8.74
N VAL A 5 -16.31 3.55 -9.96
CA VAL A 5 -15.73 2.80 -11.08
C VAL A 5 -14.23 2.59 -10.88
N LEU A 6 -13.51 3.63 -10.45
CA LEU A 6 -12.09 3.52 -10.13
C LEU A 6 -11.83 2.55 -8.97
N HIS A 7 -12.72 2.48 -7.97
CA HIS A 7 -12.65 1.46 -6.92
C HIS A 7 -12.73 0.04 -7.48
N LYS A 8 -13.71 -0.24 -8.35
CA LYS A 8 -13.82 -1.57 -8.99
C LYS A 8 -12.60 -1.90 -9.85
N VAL A 9 -12.12 -0.95 -10.65
CA VAL A 9 -10.91 -1.14 -11.45
C VAL A 9 -9.72 -1.47 -10.56
N GLN A 10 -9.55 -0.77 -9.44
CA GLN A 10 -8.46 -1.05 -8.53
C GLN A 10 -8.64 -2.37 -7.76
N GLU A 11 -9.86 -2.80 -7.47
CA GLU A 11 -10.13 -4.10 -6.85
C GLU A 11 -9.76 -5.25 -7.80
N GLU A 12 -10.04 -5.11 -9.10
CA GLU A 12 -9.70 -6.13 -10.11
C GLU A 12 -8.22 -6.13 -10.49
N TYR A 13 -7.63 -4.95 -10.75
CA TYR A 13 -6.28 -4.83 -11.29
C TYR A 13 -5.22 -4.58 -10.21
N GLY A 14 -5.61 -4.17 -9.00
CA GLY A 14 -4.71 -3.72 -7.92
C GLY A 14 -4.13 -2.32 -8.12
N PHE A 15 -4.31 -1.72 -9.30
CA PHE A 15 -3.88 -0.37 -9.68
C PHE A 15 -4.73 0.13 -10.86
N VAL A 16 -4.61 1.41 -11.20
CA VAL A 16 -5.31 2.02 -12.33
C VAL A 16 -4.33 2.21 -13.50
N PRO A 17 -4.28 1.29 -14.48
CA PRO A 17 -3.44 1.46 -15.66
C PRO A 17 -3.94 2.60 -16.54
N ARG A 18 -3.01 3.27 -17.24
CA ARG A 18 -3.31 4.39 -18.14
C ARG A 18 -4.31 4.00 -19.24
N ASN A 19 -4.22 2.78 -19.76
CA ASN A 19 -5.11 2.29 -20.81
C ASN A 19 -6.56 2.26 -20.33
N VAL A 20 -6.80 1.73 -19.12
CA VAL A 20 -8.13 1.69 -18.51
C VAL A 20 -8.63 3.10 -18.19
N ALA A 21 -7.77 4.00 -17.70
CA ALA A 21 -8.13 5.40 -17.50
C ALA A 21 -8.59 6.09 -18.80
N PHE A 22 -8.01 5.71 -19.94
CA PHE A 22 -8.38 6.20 -21.27
C PHE A 22 -9.75 5.64 -21.72
N GLU A 23 -10.01 4.35 -21.51
CA GLU A 23 -11.31 3.73 -21.79
C GLU A 23 -12.42 4.35 -20.95
N LEU A 24 -12.13 4.67 -19.68
CA LEU A 24 -13.06 5.35 -18.78
C LEU A 24 -13.48 6.74 -19.29
N THR A 25 -12.61 7.44 -20.01
CA THR A 25 -12.96 8.72 -20.64
C THR A 25 -14.09 8.55 -21.66
N ASN A 26 -14.03 7.49 -22.49
CA ASN A 26 -15.06 7.21 -23.48
C ASN A 26 -16.36 6.71 -22.84
N LEU A 27 -16.25 5.85 -21.82
CA LEU A 27 -17.42 5.27 -21.14
C LEU A 27 -18.20 6.28 -20.29
N LEU A 28 -17.49 7.17 -19.59
CA LEU A 28 -18.10 8.12 -18.65
C LEU A 28 -18.27 9.52 -19.24
N ASN A 29 -17.77 9.75 -20.46
CA ASN A 29 -17.72 11.06 -21.11
C ASN A 29 -17.04 12.13 -20.23
N VAL A 30 -15.95 11.74 -19.56
CA VAL A 30 -15.18 12.60 -18.64
C VAL A 30 -13.76 12.78 -19.17
N PRO A 31 -13.24 14.01 -19.29
CA PRO A 31 -11.89 14.25 -19.80
C PRO A 31 -10.83 13.57 -18.93
N LEU A 32 -9.81 13.03 -19.60
CA LEU A 32 -8.70 12.31 -18.97
C LEU A 32 -8.04 13.11 -17.84
N ALA A 33 -7.91 14.43 -18.01
CA ALA A 33 -7.37 15.33 -16.99
C ALA A 33 -8.15 15.29 -15.66
N LYS A 34 -9.48 15.16 -15.72
CA LYS A 34 -10.33 15.07 -14.52
C LYS A 34 -10.19 13.72 -13.84
N ILE A 35 -10.04 12.64 -14.62
CA ILE A 35 -9.78 11.30 -14.09
C ILE A 35 -8.42 11.26 -13.38
N TYR A 36 -7.37 11.75 -14.03
CA TYR A 36 -6.05 11.85 -13.43
C TYR A 36 -6.04 12.75 -12.20
N GLY A 37 -6.77 13.88 -12.22
CA GLY A 37 -6.92 14.74 -11.05
C GLY A 37 -7.48 13.98 -9.84
N VAL A 38 -8.52 13.16 -10.04
CA VAL A 38 -9.08 12.30 -8.98
C VAL A 38 -8.08 11.24 -8.53
N ILE A 39 -7.41 10.55 -9.46
CA ILE A 39 -6.43 9.50 -9.13
C ILE A 39 -5.27 10.06 -8.32
N THR A 40 -4.75 11.24 -8.70
CA THR A 40 -3.64 11.88 -7.97
C THR A 40 -4.06 12.52 -6.65
N PHE A 41 -5.34 12.89 -6.52
CA PHE A 41 -5.86 13.54 -5.31
C PHE A 41 -6.11 12.53 -4.18
N TYR A 42 -6.65 11.35 -4.49
CA TYR A 42 -6.88 10.32 -3.49
C TYR A 42 -5.68 9.39 -3.38
N HIS A 43 -5.00 9.44 -2.23
CA HIS A 43 -3.87 8.55 -1.91
C HIS A 43 -4.20 7.05 -2.05
N PHE A 44 -5.48 6.69 -1.91
CA PHE A 44 -5.95 5.33 -2.10
C PHE A 44 -5.68 4.80 -3.52
N PHE A 45 -5.77 5.63 -4.57
CA PHE A 45 -5.61 5.15 -5.93
C PHE A 45 -4.13 5.03 -6.32
N LYS A 46 -3.74 3.85 -6.83
CA LYS A 46 -2.36 3.59 -7.25
C LYS A 46 -2.25 3.59 -8.77
N LEU A 47 -1.26 4.31 -9.29
CA LEU A 47 -0.95 4.38 -10.73
C LEU A 47 0.03 3.30 -11.18
N LYS A 48 0.84 2.79 -10.25
CA LYS A 48 1.84 1.75 -10.49
C LYS A 48 1.35 0.42 -9.95
N LYS A 49 1.74 -0.66 -10.63
CA LYS A 49 1.44 -2.02 -10.21
C LYS A 49 2.02 -2.26 -8.80
N PRO A 50 1.19 -2.52 -7.78
CA PRO A 50 1.71 -2.91 -6.49
C PRO A 50 2.36 -4.29 -6.58
N GLY A 51 3.30 -4.54 -5.69
CA GLY A 51 3.87 -5.86 -5.49
C GLY A 51 2.82 -6.86 -5.01
N LYS A 52 3.11 -8.16 -5.19
CA LYS A 52 2.23 -9.27 -4.77
C LYS A 52 1.81 -9.19 -3.29
N ASN A 53 2.69 -8.67 -2.45
CA ASN A 53 2.52 -8.48 -1.02
C ASN A 53 2.62 -7.00 -0.68
N GLN A 54 1.49 -6.37 -0.38
CA GLN A 54 1.42 -4.98 0.07
C GLN A 54 1.57 -4.94 1.59
N ILE A 55 2.65 -4.34 2.07
CA ILE A 55 2.94 -4.10 3.47
C ILE A 55 2.56 -2.66 3.79
N ALA A 56 1.62 -2.46 4.69
CA ALA A 56 1.20 -1.15 5.18
C ALA A 56 1.60 -1.01 6.66
N VAL A 57 2.49 -0.06 6.97
CA VAL A 57 2.94 0.19 8.34
C VAL A 57 2.21 1.39 8.92
N CYS A 58 1.67 1.25 10.14
CA CYS A 58 1.00 2.35 10.82
C CYS A 58 2.03 3.35 11.37
N LEU A 59 1.97 4.59 10.89
CA LEU A 59 2.73 5.75 11.38
C LEU A 59 1.86 6.72 12.18
N GLY A 60 0.78 6.22 12.78
CA GLY A 60 -0.03 7.00 13.72
C GLY A 60 0.77 7.32 14.98
N THR A 61 0.40 8.36 15.72
CA THR A 61 1.16 8.87 16.88
C THR A 61 1.54 7.78 17.89
N ALA A 62 0.61 6.86 18.20
CA ALA A 62 0.86 5.74 19.11
C ALA A 62 1.86 4.71 18.55
N CYS A 63 1.81 4.43 17.25
CA CYS A 63 2.77 3.52 16.60
C CYS A 63 4.12 4.20 16.41
N TYR A 64 4.15 5.49 16.08
CA TYR A 64 5.36 6.29 15.95
C TYR A 64 6.16 6.32 17.25
N LEU A 65 5.50 6.62 18.39
CA LEU A 65 6.14 6.63 19.71
C LEU A 65 6.68 5.26 20.14
N LYS A 66 6.11 4.16 19.64
CA LYS A 66 6.54 2.79 19.92
C LYS A 66 7.55 2.22 18.90
N GLY A 67 8.07 3.04 17.99
CA GLY A 67 9.06 2.61 17.00
C GLY A 67 8.48 2.15 15.66
N GLY A 68 7.39 2.78 15.19
CA GLY A 68 6.86 2.54 13.85
C GLY A 68 7.81 2.98 12.73
N ASP A 69 8.55 4.07 12.93
CA ASP A 69 9.59 4.56 12.00
C ASP A 69 10.75 3.56 11.89
N ASP A 70 11.14 3.03 13.04
CA ASP A 70 12.13 1.98 13.21
C ASP A 70 11.77 0.69 12.46
N LEU A 71 10.48 0.30 12.41
CA LEU A 71 10.01 -0.84 11.62
C LEU A 71 10.13 -0.58 10.11
N ILE A 72 9.83 0.64 9.67
CA ILE A 72 9.96 1.01 8.26
C ILE A 72 11.42 0.92 7.83
N LYS A 73 12.35 1.51 8.59
CA LYS A 73 13.78 1.43 8.30
C LYS A 73 14.28 0.01 8.19
N GLU A 74 13.83 -0.86 9.11
CA GLU A 74 14.19 -2.28 9.08
C GLU A 74 13.64 -2.97 7.82
N LEU A 75 12.40 -2.66 7.43
CA LEU A 75 11.80 -3.15 6.18
C LEU A 75 12.54 -2.65 4.94
N GLU A 76 12.92 -1.36 4.90
CA GLU A 76 13.69 -0.77 3.81
C GLU A 76 15.07 -1.42 3.70
N ASN A 77 15.74 -1.70 4.83
CA ASN A 77 17.02 -2.40 4.87
C ASN A 77 16.93 -3.86 4.41
N HIS A 78 15.86 -4.57 4.81
CA HIS A 78 15.67 -5.97 4.43
C HIS A 78 15.26 -6.16 2.97
N LEU A 79 14.36 -5.32 2.48
CA LEU A 79 13.80 -5.44 1.14
C LEU A 79 14.60 -4.64 0.10
N GLY A 80 15.43 -3.68 0.53
CA GLY A 80 16.15 -2.76 -0.36
C GLY A 80 15.22 -1.78 -1.07
N VAL A 81 14.05 -1.49 -0.50
CA VAL A 81 12.97 -0.72 -1.15
C VAL A 81 12.67 0.49 -0.30
N GLY A 82 12.55 1.66 -0.93
CA GLY A 82 12.12 2.87 -0.25
C GLY A 82 10.62 2.92 0.07
N LEU A 83 10.23 3.78 1.00
CA LEU A 83 8.83 4.06 1.30
C LEU A 83 7.97 4.35 0.04
N ASN A 84 6.79 3.75 -0.04
CA ASN A 84 5.85 3.85 -1.16
C ASN A 84 6.38 3.33 -2.50
N CYS A 85 7.45 2.53 -2.48
CA CYS A 85 7.99 1.85 -3.65
C CYS A 85 7.69 0.35 -3.62
N THR A 86 7.86 -0.26 -4.79
CA THR A 86 7.75 -1.70 -5.01
C THR A 86 9.16 -2.24 -5.22
N SER A 87 9.44 -3.41 -4.65
CA SER A 87 10.71 -4.12 -4.85
C SER A 87 10.95 -4.44 -6.32
N GLU A 88 12.22 -4.48 -6.74
CA GLU A 88 12.61 -4.89 -8.10
C GLU A 88 12.09 -6.30 -8.43
N ASP A 89 12.01 -7.19 -7.42
CA ASP A 89 11.40 -8.51 -7.54
C ASP A 89 9.88 -8.49 -7.77
N GLY A 90 9.22 -7.33 -7.64
CA GLY A 90 7.76 -7.20 -7.76
C GLY A 90 6.97 -7.96 -6.69
N LYS A 91 7.64 -8.54 -5.68
CA LYS A 91 7.02 -9.35 -4.63
C LYS A 91 6.47 -8.49 -3.50
N PHE A 92 7.18 -7.46 -3.08
CA PHE A 92 6.81 -6.64 -1.92
C PHE A 92 6.62 -5.17 -2.29
N SER A 93 5.70 -4.50 -1.61
CA SER A 93 5.56 -3.03 -1.63
C SER A 93 5.37 -2.51 -0.23
N ILE A 94 6.06 -1.43 0.11
CA ILE A 94 6.01 -0.82 1.43
C ILE A 94 5.20 0.47 1.33
N GLU A 95 4.20 0.63 2.20
CA GLU A 95 3.37 1.83 2.28
C GLU A 95 3.23 2.29 3.72
N ALA A 96 3.23 3.60 3.92
CA ALA A 96 2.97 4.23 5.20
C ALA A 96 1.49 4.59 5.33
N VAL A 97 0.80 4.02 6.30
CA VAL A 97 -0.60 4.37 6.61
C VAL A 97 -0.64 5.23 7.87
N ARG A 98 -1.48 6.26 7.87
CA ARG A 98 -1.59 7.19 9.00
C ARG A 98 -2.18 6.58 10.26
N CYS A 99 -3.21 5.74 10.15
CA CYS A 99 -3.77 5.03 11.28
C CYS A 99 -4.55 3.82 10.80
N LEU A 100 -4.38 2.69 11.50
CA LEU A 100 -5.17 1.47 11.29
C LEU A 100 -6.29 1.31 12.34
N GLY A 101 -6.42 2.25 13.28
CA GLY A 101 -7.42 2.19 14.35
C GLY A 101 -7.08 1.22 15.50
N CYS A 102 -5.99 0.47 15.40
CA CYS A 102 -5.56 -0.52 16.40
C CYS A 102 -4.51 0.01 17.39
N CYS A 103 -4.67 1.24 17.89
CA CYS A 103 -3.66 1.92 18.71
C CYS A 103 -3.28 1.15 20.00
N GLY A 104 -4.19 0.34 20.56
CA GLY A 104 -3.90 -0.50 21.74
C GLY A 104 -2.86 -1.60 21.49
N LEU A 105 -2.68 -2.00 20.23
CA LEU A 105 -1.78 -3.07 19.80
C LEU A 105 -0.55 -2.55 19.04
N ALA A 106 -0.28 -1.25 19.15
CA ALA A 106 0.87 -0.61 18.54
C ALA A 106 2.20 -1.25 19.00
N PRO A 107 3.19 -1.44 18.10
CA PRO A 107 3.17 -1.08 16.67
C PRO A 107 2.41 -2.09 15.79
N VAL A 108 1.66 -1.59 14.81
CA VAL A 108 0.80 -2.40 13.92
C VAL A 108 1.24 -2.27 12.47
N MET A 109 1.26 -3.38 11.75
CA MET A 109 1.41 -3.43 10.30
C MET A 109 0.32 -4.32 9.68
N THR A 110 0.06 -4.17 8.40
CA THR A 110 -0.79 -5.05 7.62
C THR A 110 -0.06 -5.60 6.41
N ILE A 111 -0.30 -6.87 6.07
CA ILE A 111 0.20 -7.46 4.82
C ILE A 111 -0.98 -8.03 4.06
N ASN A 112 -1.27 -7.52 2.85
CA ASN A 112 -2.44 -7.90 2.05
C ASN A 112 -3.75 -7.91 2.85
N GLY A 113 -3.92 -6.94 3.75
CA GLY A 113 -5.11 -6.81 4.60
C GLY A 113 -5.09 -7.64 5.90
N LYS A 114 -4.13 -8.54 6.10
CA LYS A 114 -3.95 -9.24 7.38
C LYS A 114 -3.24 -8.33 8.39
N VAL A 115 -3.86 -8.11 9.54
CA VAL A 115 -3.33 -7.26 10.61
C VAL A 115 -2.32 -8.04 11.45
N PHE A 116 -1.13 -7.45 11.64
CA PHE A 116 -0.09 -7.91 12.54
C PHE A 116 0.07 -6.88 13.66
N ALA A 117 -0.21 -7.31 14.87
CA ALA A 117 -0.15 -6.52 16.09
C ALA A 117 1.17 -6.76 16.84
N ASN A 118 1.64 -5.76 17.59
CA ASN A 118 2.83 -5.82 18.44
C ASN A 118 4.08 -6.36 17.71
N VAL A 119 4.31 -5.92 16.48
CA VAL A 119 5.39 -6.49 15.66
C VAL A 119 6.74 -5.97 16.12
N GLN A 120 7.64 -6.89 16.45
CA GLN A 120 9.02 -6.58 16.78
C GLN A 120 9.92 -6.68 15.54
N LYS A 121 11.00 -5.88 15.53
CA LYS A 121 12.01 -5.90 14.45
C LYS A 121 12.56 -7.30 14.17
N THR A 122 12.74 -8.11 15.22
CA THR A 122 13.26 -9.47 15.13
C THR A 122 12.31 -10.46 14.45
N GLU A 123 11.01 -10.14 14.39
CA GLU A 123 9.98 -11.00 13.80
C GLU A 123 9.73 -10.68 12.33
N LEU A 124 10.07 -9.46 11.88
CA LEU A 124 9.98 -9.03 10.47
C LEU A 124 10.55 -10.07 9.48
N PRO A 125 11.80 -10.56 9.60
CA PRO A 125 12.34 -11.51 8.64
C PRO A 125 11.60 -12.86 8.63
N LYS A 126 11.02 -13.29 9.77
CA LYS A 126 10.19 -14.51 9.82
C LYS A 126 8.87 -14.30 9.10
N ILE A 127 8.25 -13.13 9.29
CA ILE A 127 7.00 -12.76 8.62
C ILE A 127 7.25 -12.67 7.11
N LEU A 128 8.29 -11.96 6.67
CA LEU A 128 8.63 -11.80 5.26
C LEU A 128 8.85 -13.15 4.55
N LYS A 129 9.62 -14.07 5.15
CA LYS A 129 9.84 -15.42 4.59
C LYS A 129 8.56 -16.19 4.33
N THR A 130 7.56 -16.05 5.20
CA THR A 130 6.26 -16.71 5.05
C THR A 130 5.55 -16.26 3.77
N TYR A 131 5.73 -15.00 3.37
CA TYR A 131 5.13 -14.42 2.17
C TYR A 131 6.02 -14.50 0.92
N GLU A 132 7.30 -14.81 1.11
CA GLU A 132 8.28 -15.01 0.03
C GLU A 132 8.18 -16.42 -0.59
N GLN A 133 7.67 -17.38 0.19
CA GLN A 133 7.45 -18.79 -0.21
C GLN A 133 6.10 -19.06 -0.89
N LEU A 134 5.22 -18.04 -0.99
CA LEU A 134 3.89 -18.11 -1.61
C LEU A 134 3.87 -17.43 -2.99
#